data_AF-A0A5E6MP43-F1
#
_entry.id   AF-A0A5E6MP43-F1
#
_cell.length_a   1.000
_cell.length_b   1.000
_cell.length_c   1.000
_cell.angle_alpha   90.00
_cell.angle_beta   90.00
_cell.angle_gamma   90.00
#
_symmetry.space_group_name_H-M   'P 1'
#
loop_
_entity.id
_entity.type
_entity.pdbx_description
1 polymer ?
#
loop_
_entity_poly.entity_id
_entity_poly.type
_entity_poly.pdbx_seq_one_letter_code
_entity_poly.pdbx_strand_id
1 'polypeptide(L)'
;MVLGLASVVALGWVWARQRKRVASFLAEVSGELKKCSWPWEPQEKGARRYRELIDSTVVVAISSVLLAAVVTFADFLLIRVVGFLTRLHL
;
A
#
# COMPACT_ATOMS: atom_id res chain seq x y z
N MET A 1 -34.65 7.64 -28.39
CA MET A 1 -35.14 6.41 -27.72
C MET A 1 -34.57 5.14 -28.36
N VAL A 2 -34.66 4.97 -29.69
CA VAL A 2 -34.15 3.76 -30.41
C VAL A 2 -32.62 3.54 -30.26
N LEU A 3 -31.81 4.61 -30.34
CA LEU A 3 -30.36 4.52 -30.15
C LEU A 3 -29.95 4.08 -28.73
N GLY A 4 -30.75 4.45 -27.73
CA GLY A 4 -30.51 4.05 -26.33
C GLY A 4 -30.87 2.58 -26.06
N LEU A 5 -31.88 2.04 -26.74
CA LEU A 5 -32.20 0.61 -26.69
C LEU A 5 -31.12 -0.23 -27.37
N ALA A 6 -30.63 0.23 -28.53
CA ALA A 6 -29.57 -0.45 -29.27
C ALA A 6 -28.26 -0.54 -28.46
N SER A 7 -27.89 0.52 -27.74
CA SER A 7 -26.68 0.51 -26.90
C SER A 7 -26.81 -0.42 -25.69
N VAL A 8 -27.97 -0.50 -25.04
CA VAL A 8 -28.21 -1.42 -23.92
C VAL A 8 -28.14 -2.88 -24.37
N VAL A 9 -28.71 -3.21 -25.53
CA VAL A 9 -28.63 -4.56 -26.12
C VAL A 9 -27.19 -4.91 -26.50
N ALA A 10 -26.46 -3.97 -27.11
CA ALA A 10 -25.06 -4.17 -27.46
C ALA A 10 -24.18 -4.40 -26.21
N LEU A 11 -24.38 -3.61 -25.15
CA LEU A 11 -23.68 -3.78 -23.88
C LEU A 11 -24.02 -5.11 -23.21
N GLY A 12 -25.30 -5.52 -23.22
CA GLY A 12 -25.73 -6.81 -22.71
C GLY A 12 -25.11 -7.99 -23.49
N TRP A 13 -25.00 -7.87 -24.81
CA TRP A 13 -24.34 -8.87 -25.66
C TRP A 13 -22.83 -8.93 -25.43
N VAL A 14 -22.15 -7.79 -25.33
CA VAL A 14 -20.72 -7.72 -24.99
C VAL A 14 -20.46 -8.30 -23.60
N TRP A 15 -21.29 -7.97 -22.61
CA TRP A 15 -21.19 -8.52 -21.26
C TRP A 15 -21.37 -10.04 -21.25
N ALA A 16 -22.39 -10.55 -21.95
CA ALA A 16 -22.61 -11.98 -22.10
C ALA A 16 -21.44 -12.69 -22.80
N ARG A 17 -20.76 -12.01 -23.73
CA ARG A 17 -19.56 -12.52 -24.43
C ARG A 17 -18.34 -12.57 -23.51
N GLN A 18 -18.17 -11.61 -22.60
CA GLN A 18 -17.00 -11.52 -21.71
C GLN A 18 -17.19 -12.25 -20.36
N ARG A 19 -18.40 -12.66 -20.00
CA ARG A 19 -18.73 -13.30 -18.69
C ARG A 19 -17.80 -14.45 -18.30
N LYS A 20 -17.40 -15.31 -19.26
CA LYS A 20 -16.57 -16.49 -19.00
C LYS A 20 -15.13 -16.10 -18.63
N ARG A 21 -14.59 -15.05 -19.26
CA ARG A 21 -13.25 -14.53 -18.95
C ARG A 21 -13.22 -13.90 -17.57
N VAL A 22 -14.24 -13.11 -17.23
CA VAL A 22 -14.38 -12.52 -15.89
C VAL A 22 -14.51 -13.61 -14.82
N ALA A 23 -15.33 -14.63 -15.06
CA ALA A 23 -15.49 -15.75 -14.12
C ALA A 23 -14.18 -16.54 -13.93
N SER A 24 -13.43 -16.80 -15.02
CA SER A 24 -12.12 -17.47 -14.94
C SER A 24 -11.12 -16.64 -14.15
N PHE A 25 -11.04 -15.34 -14.41
CA PHE A 25 -10.17 -14.42 -13.69
C PHE A 25 -10.49 -14.37 -12.19
N LEU A 26 -11.77 -14.27 -11.83
CA LEU A 26 -12.19 -14.29 -10.42
C LEU A 26 -11.88 -15.62 -9.72
N ALA A 27 -12.00 -16.74 -10.44
CA ALA A 27 -11.63 -18.05 -9.90
C ALA A 27 -10.13 -18.16 -9.65
N GLU A 28 -9.30 -17.63 -10.56
CA GLU A 28 -7.85 -17.59 -10.42
C GLU A 28 -7.42 -16.66 -9.28
N VAL A 29 -7.95 -15.44 -9.23
CA VAL A 29 -7.70 -14.49 -8.13
C VAL A 29 -8.14 -15.07 -6.79
N SER A 30 -9.28 -15.76 -6.72
CA SER A 30 -9.68 -16.45 -5.50
C SER A 30 -8.75 -17.60 -5.12
N GLY A 31 -8.13 -18.26 -6.10
CA GLY A 31 -7.11 -19.28 -5.87
C GLY A 31 -5.83 -18.70 -5.28
N GLU A 32 -5.34 -17.59 -5.83
CA GLU A 32 -4.16 -16.89 -5.32
C GLU A 32 -4.41 -16.23 -3.96
N LEU A 33 -5.58 -15.61 -3.76
CA LEU A 33 -5.94 -14.98 -2.49
C LEU A 33 -5.94 -15.96 -1.31
N LYS A 34 -6.26 -17.24 -1.56
CA LYS A 34 -6.19 -18.31 -0.54
C LYS A 34 -4.76 -18.67 -0.15
N LYS A 35 -3.76 -18.36 -0.99
CA LYS A 35 -2.34 -18.60 -0.69
C LYS A 35 -1.73 -17.46 0.10
N CYS A 36 -2.32 -16.27 0.05
CA CYS A 36 -1.87 -15.13 0.83
C CYS A 36 -2.09 -15.36 2.33
N SER A 37 -1.09 -15.03 3.14
CA SER A 37 -1.28 -14.86 4.58
C SER A 37 -2.06 -13.57 4.83
N TRP A 38 -3.12 -13.64 5.62
CA TRP A 38 -3.82 -12.45 6.08
C TRP A 38 -3.15 -11.94 7.35
N PRO A 39 -2.95 -10.61 7.54
CA PRO A 39 -2.20 -10.04 8.65
C PRO A 39 -2.97 -10.10 9.98
N TRP A 40 -4.03 -10.90 10.02
CA TRP A 40 -4.73 -11.25 11.24
C TRP A 40 -5.09 -12.72 11.27
N GLU A 41 -4.91 -13.34 12.43
CA GLU A 41 -5.32 -14.72 12.65
C GLU A 41 -6.74 -14.78 13.24
N PRO A 42 -7.73 -15.38 12.55
CA PRO A 42 -9.11 -15.43 13.04
C PRO A 42 -9.28 -16.35 14.26
N GLN A 43 -8.30 -17.20 14.55
CA GLN A 43 -8.30 -18.13 15.68
C GLN A 43 -7.92 -17.45 17.00
N GLU A 44 -7.13 -16.39 16.95
CA GLU A 44 -6.70 -15.66 18.13
C GLU A 44 -7.66 -14.51 18.47
N LYS A 45 -7.91 -14.29 19.77
CA LYS A 45 -8.74 -13.19 20.26
C LYS A 45 -7.88 -12.04 20.78
N GLY A 46 -8.38 -10.81 20.62
CA GLY A 46 -7.76 -9.60 21.16
C GLY A 46 -6.52 -9.15 20.38
N ALA A 47 -5.56 -8.53 21.08
CA ALA A 47 -4.37 -7.91 20.46
C ALA A 47 -3.42 -8.91 19.78
N ARG A 48 -3.41 -10.19 20.20
CA ARG A 48 -2.55 -11.21 19.59
C ARG A 48 -2.95 -11.54 18.14
N ARG A 49 -4.24 -11.35 17.80
CA ARG A 49 -4.75 -11.46 16.43
C ARG A 49 -3.97 -10.64 15.41
N TYR A 50 -3.44 -9.49 15.79
CA TYR A 50 -2.76 -8.56 14.89
C TYR A 50 -1.23 -8.57 15.07
N ARG A 51 -0.67 -9.62 15.66
CA ARG A 51 0.75 -9.66 16.02
C ARG A 51 1.67 -9.44 14.81
N GLU A 52 1.42 -10.11 13.69
CA GLU A 52 2.23 -9.94 12.46
C GLU A 52 2.15 -8.51 11.91
N LEU A 53 0.96 -7.91 11.97
CA LEU A 53 0.73 -6.54 11.54
C LEU A 53 1.47 -5.54 12.44
N ILE A 54 1.37 -5.73 13.76
CA ILE A 54 2.04 -4.88 14.74
C ILE A 54 3.56 -5.00 14.57
N ASP A 55 4.09 -6.20 14.45
CA ASP A 55 5.54 -6.41 14.27
C ASP A 55 6.06 -5.71 13.01
N SER A 56 5.36 -5.89 11.87
CA SER A 56 5.72 -5.24 10.62
C SER A 56 5.68 -3.70 10.70
N THR A 57 4.64 -3.15 11.33
CA THR A 57 4.49 -1.69 11.47
C THR A 57 5.47 -1.09 12.47
N VAL A 58 5.81 -1.80 13.55
CA VAL A 58 6.80 -1.36 14.56
C VAL A 58 8.19 -1.26 13.94
N VAL A 59 8.60 -2.24 13.13
CA VAL A 59 9.89 -2.19 12.43
C VAL A 59 9.98 -0.97 11.51
N VAL A 60 8.93 -0.71 10.72
CA VAL A 60 8.88 0.46 9.82
C VAL A 60 8.90 1.77 10.61
N ALA A 61 8.16 1.84 11.73
CA ALA A 61 8.13 3.02 12.58
C ALA A 61 9.52 3.32 13.18
N ILE A 62 10.20 2.31 13.74
CA ILE A 62 11.55 2.46 14.30
C ILE A 62 12.53 2.90 13.22
N SER A 63 12.48 2.28 12.04
CA SER A 63 13.34 2.61 10.91
C SER A 63 13.14 4.05 10.44
N SER A 64 11.88 4.50 10.40
CA SER A 64 11.53 5.88 10.02
C SER A 64 12.04 6.90 11.03
N VAL A 65 11.93 6.61 12.33
CA VAL A 65 12.43 7.47 13.41
C VAL A 65 13.96 7.54 13.39
N LEU A 66 14.64 6.41 13.21
CA LEU A 66 16.10 6.37 13.10
C LEU A 66 16.61 7.17 11.89
N LEU A 67 15.97 7.00 10.73
CA LEU A 67 16.31 7.77 9.54
C LEU A 67 16.09 9.27 9.78
N ALA A 68 14.95 9.66 10.37
CA ALA A 68 14.66 11.05 10.68
C ALA A 68 15.70 11.66 11.63
N ALA A 69 16.16 10.91 12.63
CA ALA A 69 17.20 11.35 13.56
C ALA A 69 18.53 11.62 12.83
N VAL A 70 18.96 10.72 11.94
CA VAL A 70 20.20 10.89 11.17
C VAL A 70 20.11 12.10 10.23
N VAL A 71 19.01 12.24 9.50
CA VAL A 71 18.79 13.37 8.58
C VAL A 71 18.81 14.70 9.36
N THR A 72 18.06 14.78 10.45
CA THR A 72 17.98 16.00 11.28
C THR A 72 19.34 16.35 11.90
N PHE A 73 20.12 15.35 12.32
CA PHE A 73 21.47 15.58 12.86
C PHE A 73 22.43 16.09 11.79
N ALA A 74 22.37 15.51 10.58
CA ALA A 74 23.17 15.96 9.45
C ALA A 74 22.83 17.41 9.07
N ASP A 75 21.53 17.74 9.01
CA ASP A 75 21.04 19.10 8.73
C ASP A 75 21.51 20.08 9.81
N PHE A 76 21.43 19.70 11.08
CA PHE A 76 21.92 20.51 12.19
C PHE A 76 23.42 20.80 12.06
N LEU A 77 24.22 19.77 11.78
CA LEU A 77 25.67 19.92 11.62
C LEU A 77 25.99 20.81 10.42
N LEU A 78 25.31 20.61 9.29
CA LEU A 78 25.50 21.41 8.08
C LEU A 78 25.22 22.88 8.34
N ILE A 79 24.09 23.22 8.98
CA ILE A 79 23.74 24.61 9.32
C ILE A 79 24.81 25.24 10.21
N ARG A 80 25.35 24.49 11.18
CA ARG A 80 26.42 24.98 12.06
C ARG A 80 27.73 25.21 11.31
N VAL A 81 28.13 24.28 10.45
CA VAL A 81 29.37 24.40 9.66
C VAL A 81 29.26 25.52 8.64
N VAL A 82 28.19 25.57 7.86
CA VAL A 82 27.96 26.62 6.87
C VAL A 82 27.87 27.98 7.55
N GLY A 83 27.13 28.09 8.67
CA GLY A 83 27.02 29.32 9.45
C GLY A 83 28.36 29.77 10.05
N PHE A 84 29.23 28.84 10.44
CA PHE A 84 30.58 29.16 10.88
C PHE A 84 31.44 29.70 9.71
N LEU A 85 31.44 29.01 8.57
CA LEU A 85 32.20 29.41 7.39
C LEU A 85 31.76 30.76 6.83
N THR A 86 30.45 31.06 6.79
CA THR A 86 29.95 32.36 6.33
C THR A 86 30.32 33.50 7.28
N ARG A 87 30.42 33.25 8.59
CA ARG A 87 30.87 34.26 9.56
C ARG A 87 32.39 34.45 9.58
N LEU A 88 33.16 33.49 9.06
CA LEU A 88 34.62 33.54 9.01
C LEU A 88 35.15 34.26 7.77
N HIS A 89 34.34 34.35 6.70
CA HIS A 89 34.70 35.00 5.44
C HIS A 89 34.20 36.45 5.34
N LEU A 90 33.94 37.10 6.48
CA LEU A 90 33.62 38.53 6.65
C LEU A 90 34.39 39.10 7.83
#